data_AF-A0A252ED71-F1
#
_entry.id   AF-A0A252ED71-F1
#
_cell.length_a   1.000
_cell.length_b   1.000
_cell.length_c   1.000
_cell.angle_alpha   90.00
_cell.angle_beta   90.00
_cell.angle_gamma   90.00
#
_symmetry.space_group_name_H-M   'P 1'
#
loop_
_entity.id
_entity.type
_entity.pdbx_description
1 polymer ?
#
loop_
_entity_poly.entity_id
_entity_poly.type
_entity_poly.pdbx_seq_one_letter_code
_entity_poly.pdbx_strand_id
1 'polypeptide(L)'
;MPNAVKVFFSYSHKDEALRDELATHLSMMKRQGVIEAWHDREISAGSEWANAIDENLEVADIILLLVSANFLASDYCYDKEMTRAMERHETKEARVIPIILKPTDWNGAPFSKLQALPKNAKPITTWPDQDEAFLNVAQGIRRVVEDIAKSKSSSSTAAGTTTPATSTPAATSGGLTERQRRRLEQERDALEQQYELINTKLSRLRQAYSIETDVSVKFKLEKQIQENETELKQLDRQLEEIEQKLL
;
A
#
# COMPACT_ATOMS: atom_id res chain seq x y z
N MET A 1 -18.51 1.81 -14.62
CA MET A 1 -19.36 3.02 -14.65
C MET A 1 -18.49 4.22 -14.30
N PRO A 2 -18.70 5.41 -14.86
CA PRO A 2 -17.73 6.53 -14.82
C PRO A 2 -17.59 7.23 -13.45
N ASN A 3 -17.88 6.56 -12.33
CA ASN A 3 -17.92 7.17 -10.99
C ASN A 3 -17.40 6.26 -9.86
N ALA A 4 -16.68 5.18 -10.18
CA ALA A 4 -16.07 4.33 -9.16
C ALA A 4 -14.99 5.13 -8.41
N VAL A 5 -14.99 5.03 -7.08
CA VAL A 5 -14.00 5.72 -6.22
C VAL A 5 -12.68 4.98 -6.32
N LYS A 6 -11.62 5.66 -6.75
CA LYS A 6 -10.28 5.07 -6.87
C LYS A 6 -9.62 4.97 -5.49
N VAL A 7 -9.19 3.77 -5.12
CA VAL A 7 -8.55 3.49 -3.82
C VAL A 7 -7.10 3.07 -4.04
N PHE A 8 -6.18 3.70 -3.32
CA PHE A 8 -4.76 3.38 -3.31
C PHE A 8 -4.34 2.87 -1.91
N PHE A 9 -3.47 1.85 -1.88
CA PHE A 9 -2.87 1.32 -0.66
C PHE A 9 -1.41 1.77 -0.56
N SER A 10 -1.07 2.58 0.43
CA SER A 10 0.32 2.86 0.81
C SER A 10 0.67 1.98 2.00
N TYR A 11 1.60 1.06 1.82
CA TYR A 11 1.95 0.06 2.83
C TYR A 11 3.41 -0.42 2.65
N SER A 12 3.95 -1.07 3.67
CA SER A 12 5.23 -1.77 3.56
C SER A 12 5.00 -3.16 2.98
N HIS A 13 5.87 -3.61 2.08
CA HIS A 13 5.82 -4.97 1.51
C HIS A 13 5.75 -6.06 2.61
N LYS A 14 6.38 -5.83 3.77
CA LYS A 14 6.31 -6.71 4.96
C LYS A 14 4.92 -6.86 5.58
N ASP A 15 3.96 -6.05 5.15
CA ASP A 15 2.57 -6.09 5.58
C ASP A 15 1.61 -6.55 4.47
N GLU A 16 2.13 -7.09 3.36
CA GLU A 16 1.34 -7.49 2.20
C GLU A 16 0.25 -8.50 2.53
N ALA A 17 0.52 -9.47 3.41
CA ALA A 17 -0.49 -10.43 3.83
C ALA A 17 -1.72 -9.73 4.46
N LEU A 18 -1.52 -8.67 5.25
CA LEU A 18 -2.62 -7.90 5.84
C LEU A 18 -3.30 -6.98 4.81
N ARG A 19 -2.55 -6.48 3.83
CA ARG A 19 -3.08 -5.74 2.68
C ARG A 19 -4.01 -6.64 1.85
N ASP A 20 -3.60 -7.88 1.57
CA ASP A 20 -4.37 -8.88 0.82
C ASP A 20 -5.68 -9.24 1.52
N GLU A 21 -5.63 -9.46 2.83
CA GLU A 21 -6.84 -9.71 3.62
C GLU A 21 -7.79 -8.51 3.55
N LEU A 22 -7.28 -7.28 3.73
CA LEU A 22 -8.10 -6.08 3.58
C LEU A 22 -8.71 -6.00 2.16
N ALA A 23 -7.92 -6.23 1.11
CA ALA A 23 -8.42 -6.23 -0.26
C ALA A 23 -9.54 -7.26 -0.48
N THR A 24 -9.44 -8.43 0.15
CA THR A 24 -10.48 -9.48 0.15
C THR A 24 -11.77 -8.97 0.80
N HIS A 25 -11.68 -8.29 1.94
CA HIS A 25 -12.81 -7.69 2.63
C HIS A 25 -13.46 -6.53 1.84
N LEU A 26 -12.72 -5.86 0.96
CA LEU A 26 -13.27 -4.83 0.05
C LEU A 26 -13.89 -5.41 -1.24
N SER A 27 -13.82 -6.72 -1.46
CA SER A 27 -14.24 -7.38 -2.71
C SER A 27 -15.69 -7.09 -3.12
N MET A 28 -16.62 -6.98 -2.16
CA MET A 28 -18.02 -6.66 -2.45
C MET A 28 -18.19 -5.23 -2.98
N MET A 29 -17.43 -4.26 -2.48
CA MET A 29 -17.44 -2.89 -3.00
C MET A 29 -16.86 -2.84 -4.42
N LYS A 30 -15.82 -3.63 -4.68
CA LYS A 30 -15.24 -3.77 -6.03
C LYS A 30 -16.24 -4.39 -7.00
N ARG A 31 -16.91 -5.48 -6.60
CA ARG A 31 -17.96 -6.15 -7.41
C ARG A 31 -19.16 -5.24 -7.70
N GLN A 32 -19.54 -4.41 -6.74
CA GLN A 32 -20.59 -3.39 -6.91
C GLN A 32 -20.15 -2.22 -7.82
N GLY A 33 -18.85 -2.14 -8.16
CA GLY A 33 -18.29 -1.06 -8.95
C GLY A 33 -18.31 0.30 -8.24
N VAL A 34 -18.48 0.32 -6.91
CA VAL A 34 -18.44 1.56 -6.11
C VAL A 34 -17.02 1.98 -5.78
N ILE A 35 -16.10 1.01 -5.73
CA ILE A 35 -14.66 1.29 -5.72
C ILE A 35 -14.00 0.65 -6.92
N GLU A 36 -13.03 1.35 -7.46
CA GLU A 36 -11.99 0.80 -8.31
C GLU A 36 -10.76 0.67 -7.41
N ALA A 37 -10.63 -0.49 -6.77
CA ALA A 37 -9.43 -0.79 -6.01
C ALA A 37 -8.30 -1.05 -7.00
N TRP A 38 -7.40 -0.07 -7.13
CA TRP A 38 -6.09 -0.27 -7.71
C TRP A 38 -5.25 -1.03 -6.69
N HIS A 39 -4.62 -2.08 -7.17
CA HIS A 39 -3.79 -2.94 -6.35
C HIS A 39 -2.37 -2.39 -6.42
N ASP A 40 -1.89 -1.82 -5.31
CA ASP A 40 -0.47 -1.78 -4.94
C ASP A 40 0.50 -0.87 -5.75
N ARG A 41 1.65 -0.54 -5.14
CA ARG A 41 2.94 -0.12 -5.70
C ARG A 41 3.56 -1.13 -6.68
N GLU A 42 2.75 -1.84 -7.45
CA GLU A 42 3.24 -2.73 -8.52
C GLU A 42 3.67 -1.83 -9.71
N ILE A 43 4.73 -1.03 -9.53
CA ILE A 43 5.26 -0.25 -10.64
C ILE A 43 6.10 -1.18 -11.52
N SER A 44 5.51 -1.45 -12.68
CA SER A 44 6.13 -1.94 -13.91
C SER A 44 7.66 -1.82 -13.94
N ALA A 45 8.33 -2.97 -13.81
CA ALA A 45 9.74 -3.17 -14.11
C ALA A 45 10.18 -2.33 -15.33
N GLY A 46 11.10 -1.38 -15.11
CA GLY A 46 11.72 -0.57 -16.17
C GLY A 46 11.29 0.89 -16.27
N SER A 47 10.46 1.40 -15.35
CA SER A 47 10.08 2.82 -15.30
C SER A 47 11.09 3.60 -14.42
N GLU A 48 11.51 4.81 -14.82
CA GLU A 48 12.58 5.57 -14.11
C GLU A 48 12.21 5.87 -12.64
N TRP A 49 12.78 5.10 -11.70
CA TRP A 49 12.19 4.82 -10.39
C TRP A 49 12.81 5.56 -9.19
N ALA A 50 12.93 6.88 -9.27
CA ALA A 50 13.26 7.66 -8.06
C ALA A 50 12.52 9.00 -7.89
N ASN A 51 11.82 9.52 -8.89
CA ASN A 51 11.20 10.85 -8.81
C ASN A 51 9.78 10.97 -9.38
N ALA A 52 9.15 9.88 -9.81
CA ALA A 52 7.74 9.89 -10.17
C ALA A 52 6.92 9.57 -8.92
N ILE A 53 6.06 10.48 -8.49
CA ILE A 53 4.96 10.09 -7.62
C ILE A 53 4.16 9.03 -8.39
N ASP A 54 3.87 7.89 -7.77
CA ASP A 54 3.08 6.82 -8.38
C ASP A 54 1.81 7.42 -9.01
N GLU A 55 1.58 7.15 -10.29
CA GLU A 55 0.42 7.69 -11.02
C GLU A 55 -0.90 7.32 -10.32
N ASN A 56 -0.94 6.15 -9.67
CA ASN A 56 -2.08 5.70 -8.86
C ASN A 56 -2.25 6.56 -7.61
N LEU A 57 -1.16 6.96 -6.96
CA LEU A 57 -1.22 7.91 -5.84
C LEU A 57 -1.77 9.25 -6.32
N GLU A 58 -1.45 9.73 -7.52
CA GLU A 58 -1.97 11.02 -8.03
C GLU A 58 -3.45 10.98 -8.42
N VAL A 59 -3.95 9.84 -8.92
CA VAL A 59 -5.34 9.74 -9.38
C VAL A 59 -6.31 9.16 -8.34
N ALA A 60 -5.81 8.70 -7.18
CA ALA A 60 -6.64 8.11 -6.14
C ALA A 60 -7.60 9.14 -5.50
N ASP A 61 -8.84 8.73 -5.25
CA ASP A 61 -9.81 9.49 -4.46
C ASP A 61 -9.67 9.22 -2.95
N ILE A 62 -9.28 7.98 -2.61
CA ILE A 62 -9.02 7.52 -1.24
C ILE A 62 -7.62 6.92 -1.19
N ILE A 63 -6.82 7.34 -0.20
CA ILE A 63 -5.48 6.82 0.08
C ILE A 63 -5.50 6.15 1.45
N LEU A 64 -5.27 4.84 1.47
CA LEU A 64 -5.20 4.05 2.70
C LEU A 64 -3.74 3.93 3.13
N LEU A 65 -3.40 4.49 4.30
CA LEU A 65 -2.07 4.28 4.89
C LEU A 65 -2.14 3.07 5.79
N LEU A 66 -1.52 1.95 5.42
CA LEU A 66 -1.53 0.74 6.23
C LEU A 66 -0.40 0.82 7.27
N VAL A 67 -0.73 1.35 8.44
CA VAL A 67 0.21 1.76 9.47
C VAL A 67 0.71 0.56 10.27
N SER A 68 2.02 0.38 10.27
CA SER A 68 2.78 -0.58 11.07
C SER A 68 4.16 0.00 11.40
N ALA A 69 4.93 -0.66 12.26
CA ALA A 69 6.33 -0.28 12.48
C ALA A 69 7.17 -0.37 11.19
N ASN A 70 6.87 -1.31 10.30
CA ASN A 70 7.57 -1.45 9.01
C ASN A 70 7.23 -0.29 8.07
N PHE A 71 5.97 0.13 8.04
CA PHE A 71 5.53 1.28 7.24
C PHE A 71 6.21 2.58 7.71
N LEU A 72 6.27 2.80 9.03
CA LEU A 72 6.87 4.00 9.62
C LEU A 72 8.40 4.04 9.51
N ALA A 73 9.06 2.88 9.45
CA ALA A 73 10.51 2.77 9.32
C ALA A 73 11.00 2.83 7.86
N SER A 74 10.11 2.81 6.87
CA SER A 74 10.49 2.88 5.45
C SER A 74 10.54 4.33 4.98
N ASP A 75 11.74 4.84 4.72
CA ASP A 75 11.98 6.22 4.29
C ASP A 75 11.22 6.58 3.00
N TYR A 76 11.06 5.63 2.08
CA TYR A 76 10.30 5.87 0.84
C TYR A 76 8.78 6.00 1.10
N CYS A 77 8.19 5.13 1.92
CA CYS A 77 6.79 5.25 2.36
C CYS A 77 6.54 6.55 3.13
N TYR A 78 7.46 6.87 4.04
CA TYR A 78 7.29 7.95 4.99
C TYR A 78 7.59 9.32 4.38
N ASP A 79 8.67 9.49 3.62
CA ASP A 79 9.07 10.84 3.22
C ASP A 79 8.38 11.34 1.96
N LYS A 80 8.22 10.51 0.91
CA LYS A 80 7.64 10.96 -0.37
C LYS A 80 6.14 10.71 -0.45
N GLU A 81 5.72 9.46 -0.32
CA GLU A 81 4.31 9.10 -0.52
C GLU A 81 3.40 9.63 0.57
N MET A 82 3.77 9.48 1.85
CA MET A 82 2.96 10.00 2.94
C MET A 82 2.85 11.53 2.86
N THR A 83 3.95 12.24 2.61
CA THR A 83 3.92 13.70 2.43
C THR A 83 2.97 14.09 1.31
N ARG A 84 3.09 13.46 0.14
CA ARG A 84 2.22 13.76 -1.00
C ARG A 84 0.76 13.37 -0.75
N ALA A 85 0.51 12.24 -0.12
CA ALA A 85 -0.83 11.82 0.28
C ALA A 85 -1.47 12.87 1.22
N MET A 86 -0.70 13.39 2.16
CA MET A 86 -1.15 14.44 3.08
C MET A 86 -1.41 15.77 2.37
N GLU A 87 -0.58 16.17 1.41
CA GLU A 87 -0.84 17.36 0.56
C GLU A 87 -2.17 17.23 -0.19
N ARG A 88 -2.40 16.08 -0.86
CA ARG A 88 -3.66 15.80 -1.56
C ARG A 88 -4.85 15.76 -0.60
N HIS A 89 -4.62 15.33 0.64
CA HIS A 89 -5.65 15.36 1.68
C HIS A 89 -6.02 16.79 2.11
N GLU A 90 -5.02 17.62 2.35
CA GLU A 90 -5.21 19.01 2.80
C GLU A 90 -5.86 19.87 1.72
N THR A 91 -5.52 19.64 0.45
CA THR A 91 -6.14 20.27 -0.72
C THR A 91 -7.52 19.70 -1.09
N LYS A 92 -7.97 18.65 -0.38
CA LYS A 92 -9.24 17.92 -0.62
C LYS A 92 -9.33 17.23 -1.99
N GLU A 93 -8.20 17.00 -2.64
CA GLU A 93 -8.09 16.22 -3.88
C GLU A 93 -8.23 14.71 -3.61
N ALA A 94 -7.82 14.27 -2.42
CA ALA A 94 -8.00 12.89 -1.96
C ALA A 94 -8.41 12.85 -0.48
N ARG A 95 -8.90 11.70 -0.03
CA ARG A 95 -9.13 11.42 1.39
C ARG A 95 -8.10 10.40 1.89
N VAL A 96 -7.22 10.84 2.79
CA VAL A 96 -6.31 9.92 3.50
C VAL A 96 -7.04 9.27 4.67
N ILE A 97 -6.89 7.95 4.81
CA ILE A 97 -7.43 7.16 5.91
C ILE A 97 -6.31 6.28 6.48
N PRO A 98 -5.82 6.58 7.70
CA PRO A 98 -4.90 5.67 8.38
C PRO A 98 -5.62 4.36 8.78
N ILE A 99 -5.05 3.22 8.43
CA ILE A 99 -5.49 1.89 8.81
C ILE A 99 -4.42 1.28 9.73
N ILE A 100 -4.70 1.18 11.02
CA ILE A 100 -3.74 0.65 11.99
C ILE A 100 -3.70 -0.87 11.89
N LEU A 101 -2.67 -1.40 11.24
CA LEU A 101 -2.50 -2.84 11.08
C LEU A 101 -1.96 -3.48 12.35
N LYS A 102 -0.84 -2.96 12.86
CA LYS A 102 -0.06 -3.53 13.96
C LYS A 102 0.11 -2.51 15.10
N PRO A 103 0.29 -2.94 16.36
CA PRO A 103 0.68 -2.05 17.44
C PRO A 103 1.96 -1.30 17.06
N THR A 104 1.88 0.03 17.02
CA THR A 104 3.02 0.89 16.71
C THR A 104 2.77 2.28 17.27
N ASP A 105 3.83 3.02 17.57
CA ASP A 105 3.74 4.40 18.00
C ASP A 105 3.76 5.31 16.76
N TRP A 106 2.58 5.82 16.41
CA TRP A 106 2.40 6.76 15.30
C TRP A 106 2.06 8.16 15.82
N ASN A 107 2.29 8.43 17.11
CA ASN A 107 2.13 9.77 17.66
C ASN A 107 3.12 10.73 17.01
N GLY A 108 2.64 11.87 16.53
CA GLY A 108 3.46 12.87 15.85
C GLY A 108 3.64 12.63 14.35
N ALA A 109 3.16 11.52 13.79
CA ALA A 109 3.10 11.36 12.34
C ALA A 109 2.20 12.44 11.71
N PRO A 110 2.48 12.93 10.49
CA PRO A 110 1.67 13.96 9.82
C PRO A 110 0.17 13.61 9.71
N PHE A 111 -0.15 12.33 9.56
CA PHE A 111 -1.53 11.82 9.50
C PHE A 111 -2.17 11.60 10.88
N SER A 112 -1.46 11.81 11.99
CA SER A 112 -1.96 11.50 13.33
C SER A 112 -3.19 12.33 13.75
N LYS A 113 -3.41 13.47 13.08
CA LYS A 113 -4.61 14.31 13.20
C LYS A 113 -5.87 13.72 12.56
N LEU A 114 -5.72 12.67 11.74
CA LEU A 114 -6.82 12.06 10.99
C LEU A 114 -7.50 10.95 11.80
N GLN A 115 -8.79 10.76 11.55
CA GLN A 115 -9.51 9.63 12.13
C GLN A 115 -9.04 8.32 11.50
N ALA A 116 -8.37 7.49 12.30
CA ALA A 116 -7.91 6.17 11.89
C ALA A 116 -9.02 5.10 11.97
N LEU A 117 -8.85 4.06 11.16
CA LEU A 117 -9.55 2.78 11.25
C LEU A 117 -8.57 1.69 11.71
N PRO A 118 -9.02 0.57 12.30
CA PRO A 118 -10.37 0.31 12.80
C PRO A 118 -10.82 1.32 13.86
N LYS A 119 -12.10 1.30 14.25
CA LYS A 119 -12.66 2.20 15.27
C LYS A 119 -11.77 2.25 16.52
N ASN A 120 -11.57 3.45 17.06
CA ASN A 120 -10.66 3.73 18.19
C ASN A 120 -9.18 3.44 17.89
N ALA A 121 -8.79 3.35 16.61
CA ALA A 121 -7.43 3.04 16.18
C ALA A 121 -6.89 1.72 16.77
N LYS A 122 -7.76 0.77 17.12
CA LYS A 122 -7.36 -0.53 17.67
C LYS A 122 -6.66 -1.33 16.55
N PRO A 123 -5.38 -1.71 16.69
CA PRO A 123 -4.65 -2.40 15.63
C PRO A 123 -5.31 -3.71 15.22
N ILE A 124 -5.43 -3.98 13.92
CA ILE A 124 -6.07 -5.17 13.37
C ILE A 124 -5.52 -6.46 14.01
N THR A 125 -4.20 -6.59 14.16
CA THR A 125 -3.58 -7.80 14.72
C THR A 125 -3.87 -8.05 16.20
N THR A 126 -4.52 -7.11 16.90
CA THR A 126 -4.90 -7.24 18.32
C THR A 126 -6.37 -7.59 18.54
N TRP A 127 -7.14 -7.76 17.47
CA TRP A 127 -8.50 -8.25 17.58
C TRP A 127 -8.49 -9.76 17.83
N PRO A 128 -9.39 -10.28 18.69
CA PRO A 128 -9.57 -11.73 18.84
C PRO A 128 -9.91 -12.41 17.51
N ASP A 129 -10.69 -11.72 16.68
CA ASP A 129 -11.03 -12.11 15.32
C ASP A 129 -10.60 -10.99 14.35
N GLN A 130 -9.67 -11.32 13.45
CA GLN A 130 -9.18 -10.35 12.47
C GLN A 130 -10.22 -10.06 11.37
N ASP A 131 -11.13 -10.99 11.08
CA ASP A 131 -12.21 -10.75 10.12
C ASP A 131 -13.18 -9.68 10.64
N GLU A 132 -13.45 -9.66 11.94
CA GLU A 132 -14.22 -8.57 12.56
C GLU A 132 -13.52 -7.21 12.43
N ALA A 133 -12.18 -7.21 12.57
CA ALA A 133 -11.38 -6.01 12.42
C ALA A 133 -11.40 -5.48 10.98
N PHE A 134 -11.18 -6.36 10.00
CA PHE A 134 -11.24 -6.01 8.59
C PHE A 134 -12.64 -5.61 8.14
N LEU A 135 -13.69 -6.26 8.66
CA LEU A 135 -15.08 -5.85 8.45
C LEU A 135 -15.32 -4.43 8.97
N ASN A 136 -14.78 -4.09 10.16
CA ASN A 136 -14.87 -2.75 10.72
C ASN A 136 -14.23 -1.70 9.80
N VAL A 137 -13.05 -2.02 9.26
CA VAL A 137 -12.34 -1.18 8.28
C VAL A 137 -13.16 -1.03 7.01
N ALA A 138 -13.63 -2.13 6.42
CA ALA A 138 -14.41 -2.12 5.18
C ALA A 138 -15.70 -1.32 5.31
N GLN A 139 -16.39 -1.41 6.45
CA GLN A 139 -17.56 -0.58 6.75
C GLN A 139 -17.20 0.91 6.91
N GLY A 140 -16.05 1.22 7.51
CA GLY A 140 -15.53 2.58 7.59
C GLY A 140 -15.26 3.17 6.20
N ILE A 141 -14.54 2.43 5.36
CA ILE A 141 -14.23 2.82 3.98
C ILE A 141 -15.51 3.01 3.17
N ARG A 142 -16.50 2.11 3.32
CA ARG A 142 -17.80 2.23 2.62
C ARG A 142 -18.48 3.58 2.89
N ARG A 143 -18.49 4.06 4.14
CA ARG A 143 -19.08 5.36 4.47
C ARG A 143 -18.36 6.50 3.76
N VAL A 144 -17.03 6.45 3.71
CA VAL A 144 -16.23 7.47 2.99
C VAL A 144 -16.52 7.43 1.49
N VAL A 145 -16.62 6.24 0.90
CA VAL A 145 -16.99 6.06 -0.52
C VAL A 145 -18.36 6.67 -0.81
N GLU A 146 -19.36 6.42 0.05
CA GLU A 146 -20.70 7.00 -0.07
C GLU A 146 -20.69 8.54 0.03
N ASP A 147 -19.87 9.09 0.92
CA ASP A 147 -19.76 10.54 1.09
C ASP A 147 -19.06 11.22 -0.11
N ILE A 148 -18.02 10.58 -0.68
CA ILE A 148 -17.38 11.05 -1.91
C ILE A 148 -18.34 10.94 -3.11
N ALA A 149 -19.13 9.85 -3.20
CA ALA A 149 -20.11 9.70 -4.27
C ALA A 149 -21.19 10.80 -4.21
N LYS A 150 -21.66 11.15 -3.00
CA LYS A 150 -22.60 12.26 -2.79
C LYS A 150 -21.99 13.60 -3.20
N SER A 151 -20.75 13.89 -2.79
CA SER A 151 -20.09 15.16 -3.13
C SER A 151 -19.87 15.31 -4.65
N LYS A 152 -19.45 14.24 -5.34
CA LYS A 152 -19.29 14.21 -6.81
C LYS A 152 -20.59 14.43 -7.57
N SER A 153 -21.73 13.97 -7.03
CA SER A 153 -23.05 14.24 -7.65
C SER A 153 -23.51 15.70 -7.52
N SER A 154 -22.95 16.44 -6.56
CA SER A 154 -23.32 17.83 -6.25
C SER A 154 -22.41 18.89 -6.88
N SER A 155 -21.27 18.51 -7.45
CA SER A 155 -20.21 19.43 -7.88
C SER A 155 -20.04 19.61 -9.39
N SER A 156 -20.96 19.14 -10.25
CA SER A 156 -20.86 19.35 -11.70
C SER A 156 -21.25 20.77 -12.17
N THR A 157 -20.65 21.82 -11.61
CA THR A 157 -20.60 23.17 -12.20
C THR A 157 -19.41 23.96 -11.63
N ALA A 158 -18.48 24.33 -12.52
CA ALA A 158 -17.40 25.33 -12.40
C ALA A 158 -15.92 24.83 -12.40
N ALA A 159 -15.25 25.19 -13.51
CA ALA A 159 -13.83 25.43 -13.86
C ALA A 159 -12.81 25.59 -12.70
N GLY A 160 -11.49 25.45 -12.85
CA GLY A 160 -10.58 25.38 -14.01
C GLY A 160 -9.20 25.96 -13.62
N THR A 161 -8.11 25.28 -14.01
CA THR A 161 -6.75 25.75 -14.37
C THR A 161 -5.87 26.55 -13.39
N THR A 162 -4.68 26.02 -13.03
CA THR A 162 -3.32 26.47 -13.49
C THR A 162 -2.14 26.02 -12.58
N THR A 163 -1.03 25.64 -13.22
CA THR A 163 0.34 25.30 -12.73
C THR A 163 1.21 26.58 -12.56
N PRO A 164 2.44 26.59 -11.94
CA PRO A 164 3.70 26.11 -12.58
C PRO A 164 4.91 25.64 -11.69
N ALA A 165 5.78 24.84 -12.33
CA ALA A 165 7.26 24.61 -12.28
C ALA A 165 8.16 25.03 -11.08
N THR A 166 9.00 24.17 -10.46
CA THR A 166 10.33 23.54 -10.80
C THR A 166 11.57 24.30 -10.29
N SER A 167 12.40 23.64 -9.47
CA SER A 167 13.88 23.79 -9.45
C SER A 167 14.58 22.59 -8.77
N THR A 168 15.80 22.25 -9.19
CA THR A 168 16.67 21.16 -8.68
C THR A 168 18.16 21.61 -8.74
N PRO A 169 19.15 20.88 -8.19
CA PRO A 169 20.02 21.40 -7.12
C PRO A 169 21.54 21.16 -7.38
N ALA A 170 22.42 21.37 -6.38
CA ALA A 170 23.79 20.83 -6.38
C ALA A 170 24.39 20.61 -4.97
N ALA A 171 24.47 19.33 -4.57
CA ALA A 171 25.59 18.52 -4.01
C ALA A 171 26.82 19.18 -3.32
N THR A 172 27.56 18.58 -2.36
CA THR A 172 27.56 17.31 -1.58
C THR A 172 28.77 17.37 -0.61
N SER A 173 28.75 16.65 0.53
CA SER A 173 29.91 15.81 0.94
C SER A 173 29.54 14.74 1.98
N GLY A 174 29.65 13.46 1.60
CA GLY A 174 29.73 12.31 2.52
C GLY A 174 28.82 11.12 2.20
N GLY A 175 28.92 10.50 1.01
CA GLY A 175 28.09 9.33 0.65
C GLY A 175 28.62 8.56 -0.57
N LEU A 176 28.06 7.37 -0.81
CA LEU A 176 28.40 6.43 -1.90
C LEU A 176 28.55 7.09 -3.27
N THR A 177 29.42 6.53 -4.12
CA THR A 177 29.55 7.02 -5.50
C THR A 177 28.29 6.71 -6.31
N GLU A 178 27.96 7.58 -7.27
CA GLU A 178 26.79 7.43 -8.15
C GLU A 178 26.69 6.05 -8.83
N ARG A 179 27.83 5.47 -9.21
CA ARG A 179 27.87 4.13 -9.81
C ARG A 179 27.57 3.01 -8.80
N GLN A 180 28.02 3.15 -7.56
CA GLN A 180 27.74 2.16 -6.50
C GLN A 180 26.26 2.21 -6.12
N ARG A 181 25.73 3.42 -5.97
CA ARG A 181 24.31 3.66 -5.72
C ARG A 181 23.44 3.04 -6.81
N ARG A 182 23.72 3.32 -8.08
CA ARG A 182 23.00 2.77 -9.23
C ARG A 182 23.02 1.23 -9.27
N ARG A 183 24.11 0.59 -8.82
CA ARG A 183 24.20 -0.87 -8.78
C ARG A 183 23.36 -1.48 -7.67
N LEU A 184 23.39 -0.88 -6.48
CA LEU A 184 22.56 -1.29 -5.35
C LEU A 184 21.07 -1.10 -5.67
N GLU A 185 20.72 -0.01 -6.34
CA GLU A 185 19.36 0.25 -6.83
C GLU A 185 18.92 -0.83 -7.83
N GLN A 186 19.76 -1.19 -8.82
CA GLN A 186 19.44 -2.29 -9.75
C GLN A 186 19.27 -3.65 -9.06
N GLU A 187 20.06 -3.92 -8.02
CA GLU A 187 19.96 -5.17 -7.26
C GLU A 187 18.70 -5.20 -6.39
N ARG A 188 18.33 -4.07 -5.78
CA ARG A 188 17.05 -3.89 -5.09
C ARG A 188 15.88 -4.14 -6.06
N ASP A 189 15.88 -3.48 -7.22
CA ASP A 189 14.79 -3.60 -8.20
C ASP A 189 14.61 -5.05 -8.68
N ALA A 190 15.71 -5.81 -8.83
CA ALA A 190 15.66 -7.22 -9.20
C ALA A 190 15.08 -8.10 -8.09
N LEU A 191 15.44 -7.84 -6.83
CA LEU A 191 14.89 -8.56 -5.68
C LEU A 191 13.41 -8.22 -5.46
N GLU A 192 13.01 -6.96 -5.69
CA GLU A 192 11.60 -6.55 -5.66
C GLU A 192 10.77 -7.31 -6.70
N GLN A 193 11.27 -7.47 -7.94
CA GLN A 193 10.58 -8.28 -8.95
C GLN A 193 10.43 -9.75 -8.54
N GLN A 194 11.45 -10.33 -7.92
CA GLN A 194 11.38 -11.71 -7.44
C GLN A 194 10.36 -11.83 -6.29
N TYR A 195 10.31 -10.82 -5.42
CA TYR A 195 9.37 -10.72 -4.32
C TYR A 195 7.92 -10.71 -4.81
N GLU A 196 7.60 -9.84 -5.79
CA GLU A 196 6.28 -9.74 -6.42
C GLU A 196 5.81 -11.07 -7.02
N LEU A 197 6.71 -11.76 -7.73
CA LEU A 197 6.41 -13.04 -8.35
C LEU A 197 6.00 -14.09 -7.30
N ILE A 198 6.69 -14.09 -6.16
CA ILE A 198 6.42 -15.01 -5.06
C ILE A 198 5.12 -14.67 -4.36
N ASN A 199 4.80 -13.39 -4.13
CA ASN A 199 3.52 -13.01 -3.52
C ASN A 199 2.33 -13.27 -4.43
N THR A 200 2.44 -12.99 -5.73
CA THR A 200 1.43 -13.39 -6.71
C THR A 200 1.19 -14.90 -6.67
N LYS A 201 2.26 -15.69 -6.56
CA LYS A 201 2.18 -17.14 -6.45
C LYS A 201 1.55 -17.57 -5.12
N LEU A 202 1.93 -16.97 -4.00
CA LEU A 202 1.36 -17.25 -2.67
C LEU A 202 -0.14 -16.96 -2.63
N SER A 203 -0.58 -15.82 -3.17
CA SER A 203 -1.99 -15.46 -3.26
C SER A 203 -2.81 -16.54 -3.99
N ARG A 204 -2.32 -17.00 -5.16
CA ARG A 204 -2.95 -18.08 -5.93
C ARG A 204 -2.95 -19.40 -5.18
N LEU A 205 -1.86 -19.75 -4.51
CA LEU A 205 -1.74 -20.99 -3.73
C LEU A 205 -2.70 -20.99 -2.53
N ARG A 206 -2.79 -19.88 -1.80
CA ARG A 206 -3.71 -19.72 -0.66
C ARG A 206 -5.17 -19.78 -1.12
N GLN A 207 -5.49 -19.15 -2.25
CA GLN A 207 -6.82 -19.23 -2.85
C GLN A 207 -7.16 -20.67 -3.25
N ALA A 208 -6.24 -21.42 -3.86
CA ALA A 208 -6.46 -22.82 -4.18
C ALA A 208 -6.62 -23.68 -2.92
N TYR A 209 -5.81 -23.42 -1.89
CA TYR A 209 -5.85 -24.14 -0.61
C TYR A 209 -7.18 -23.97 0.13
N SER A 210 -7.81 -22.80 0.06
CA SER A 210 -9.07 -22.52 0.76
C SER A 210 -10.27 -23.28 0.19
N ILE A 211 -10.23 -23.65 -1.10
CA ILE A 211 -11.31 -24.38 -1.79
C ILE A 211 -11.01 -25.87 -2.00
N GLU A 212 -9.78 -26.31 -1.72
CA GLU A 212 -9.37 -27.71 -1.91
C GLU A 212 -9.92 -28.62 -0.80
N THR A 213 -10.44 -29.77 -1.22
CA THR A 213 -11.07 -30.78 -0.35
C THR A 213 -10.31 -32.10 -0.34
N ASP A 214 -9.51 -32.40 -1.37
CA ASP A 214 -8.64 -33.57 -1.40
C ASP A 214 -7.45 -33.37 -0.45
N VAL A 215 -7.30 -34.26 0.52
CA VAL A 215 -6.26 -34.17 1.56
C VAL A 215 -4.85 -34.21 0.98
N SER A 216 -4.62 -35.00 -0.08
CA SER A 216 -3.30 -35.15 -0.68
C SER A 216 -2.90 -33.92 -1.49
N VAL A 217 -3.85 -33.31 -2.20
CA VAL A 217 -3.63 -32.04 -2.91
C VAL A 217 -3.44 -30.90 -1.92
N LYS A 218 -4.27 -30.87 -0.86
CA LYS A 218 -4.19 -29.85 0.19
C LYS A 218 -2.85 -29.86 0.92
N PHE A 219 -2.32 -31.04 1.27
CA PHE A 219 -0.98 -31.17 1.86
C PHE A 219 0.13 -30.66 0.92
N LYS A 220 0.01 -30.91 -0.39
CA LYS A 220 0.97 -30.37 -1.37
C LYS A 220 0.92 -28.85 -1.46
N LEU A 221 -0.29 -28.26 -1.48
CA LEU A 221 -0.48 -26.82 -1.49
C LEU A 221 0.09 -26.18 -0.21
N GLU A 222 -0.18 -26.77 0.96
CA GLU A 222 0.38 -26.32 2.24
C GLU A 222 1.91 -26.28 2.20
N LYS A 223 2.55 -27.35 1.72
CA LYS A 223 4.01 -27.40 1.58
C LYS A 223 4.54 -26.32 0.63
N GLN A 224 3.87 -26.11 -0.51
CA GLN A 224 4.26 -25.07 -1.45
C GLN A 224 4.10 -23.67 -0.85
N ILE A 225 3.02 -23.41 -0.11
CA ILE A 225 2.84 -22.14 0.60
C ILE A 225 4.01 -21.92 1.57
N GLN A 226 4.33 -22.92 2.41
CA GLN A 226 5.43 -22.80 3.38
C GLN A 226 6.80 -22.58 2.72
N GLU A 227 7.08 -23.25 1.59
CA GLU A 227 8.32 -23.06 0.83
C GLU A 227 8.41 -21.63 0.28
N ASN A 228 7.34 -21.12 -0.35
CA ASN A 228 7.33 -19.76 -0.90
C ASN A 228 7.35 -18.69 0.20
N GLU A 229 6.71 -18.91 1.35
CA GLU A 229 6.81 -18.02 2.51
C GLU A 229 8.23 -17.96 3.08
N THR A 230 8.99 -19.06 2.99
CA THR A 230 10.38 -19.09 3.42
C THR A 230 11.27 -18.32 2.45
N GLU A 231 11.05 -18.50 1.14
CA GLU A 231 11.76 -17.75 0.10
C GLU A 231 11.47 -16.24 0.20
N LEU A 232 10.22 -15.87 0.48
CA LEU A 232 9.80 -14.48 0.68
C LEU A 232 10.55 -13.81 1.84
N LYS A 233 10.66 -14.50 2.99
CA LYS A 233 11.43 -13.99 4.15
C LYS A 233 12.91 -13.80 3.85
N GLN A 234 13.47 -14.60 2.94
CA GLN A 234 14.86 -14.46 2.53
C GLN A 234 15.04 -13.21 1.65
N LEU A 235 14.12 -12.97 0.71
CA LEU A 235 14.12 -11.77 -0.12
C LEU A 235 13.92 -10.50 0.73
N ASP A 236 13.00 -10.51 1.70
CA ASP A 236 12.80 -9.40 2.66
C ASP A 236 14.13 -8.99 3.31
N ARG A 237 14.89 -9.97 3.82
CA ARG A 237 16.18 -9.71 4.45
C ARG A 237 17.20 -9.12 3.47
N GLN A 238 17.23 -9.62 2.23
CA GLN A 238 18.16 -9.10 1.21
C GLN A 238 17.81 -7.67 0.81
N LEU A 239 16.52 -7.34 0.70
CA LEU A 239 16.03 -5.99 0.44
C LEU A 239 16.42 -5.03 1.57
N GLU A 240 16.18 -5.41 2.84
CA GLU A 240 16.60 -4.61 4.00
C GLU A 240 18.11 -4.32 4.00
N GLU A 241 18.93 -5.33 3.69
CA GLU A 241 20.39 -5.20 3.64
C GLU A 241 20.85 -4.27 2.52
N ILE A 242 20.10 -4.14 1.43
CA ILE A 242 20.40 -3.20 0.34
C ILE A 242 19.89 -1.79 0.68
N GLU A 243 18.70 -1.67 1.24
CA GLU A 243 18.14 -0.39 1.69
C GLU A 243 19.06 0.28 2.72
N GLN A 244 19.56 -0.48 3.71
CA GLN A 244 20.54 0.03 4.69
C GLN A 244 21.84 0.51 4.05
N LYS A 245 22.25 -0.10 2.94
CA LYS A 245 23.43 0.34 2.18
C LYS A 245 23.14 1.55 1.30
N LEU A 246 21.89 1.95 1.10
CA LEU A 246 21.51 3.11 0.29
C LEU A 246 21.24 4.38 1.13
N LEU A 247 21.19 4.24 2.47
CA LEU A 247 21.17 5.34 3.45
C LEU A 247 22.54 6.06 3.53
#